data_AF-A0A7G5N3J2-F1
#
_entry.id   AF-A0A7G5N3J2-F1
#
_cell.length_a   1.000
_cell.length_b   1.000
_cell.length_c   1.000
_cell.angle_alpha   90.00
_cell.angle_beta   90.00
_cell.angle_gamma   90.00
#
_symmetry.space_group_name_H-M   'P 1'
#
loop_
_entity.id
_entity.type
_entity.pdbx_description
1 polymer ?
#
loop_
_entity_poly.entity_id
_entity_poly.type
_entity_poly.pdbx_seq_one_letter_code
_entity_poly.pdbx_strand_id
1 'polypeptide(L)'
;MHGRLYGSHEKFCGRKQRSGDLCSGPRHDTAGYGRHTCAVSYTIELIRNHAHVTISHPALSVLDRYDCRNHTELKKTLKEYLNCERNYVKTAARLYIHRNSLLYRLKRIEELTGIDLDNEEIRLHLMLSYLLEE
;
A
#
# COMPACT_ATOMS: atom_id res chain seq x y z
N MET A 1 -3.25 -57.25 29.83
CA MET A 1 -4.56 -56.85 29.27
C MET A 1 -4.34 -56.37 27.85
N HIS A 2 -5.14 -56.90 26.91
CA HIS A 2 -5.52 -56.39 25.58
C HIS A 2 -4.62 -55.27 24.99
N GLY A 3 -3.88 -55.45 23.91
CA GLY A 3 -4.26 -56.01 22.60
C GLY A 3 -3.97 -54.91 21.56
N ARG A 4 -3.04 -55.12 20.60
CA ARG A 4 -3.33 -55.60 19.22
C ARG A 4 -4.13 -54.52 18.42
N LEU A 5 -3.77 -54.02 17.22
CA LEU A 5 -3.14 -54.53 16.00
C LEU A 5 -2.77 -53.34 15.07
N TYR A 6 -1.56 -53.29 14.48
CA TYR A 6 -1.22 -53.52 13.06
C TYR A 6 -1.92 -52.68 11.97
N GLY A 7 -1.12 -52.20 11.00
CA GLY A 7 -1.51 -52.31 9.60
C GLY A 7 -1.02 -51.20 8.66
N SER A 8 0.24 -51.27 8.21
CA SER A 8 0.63 -50.77 6.90
C SER A 8 -0.02 -51.61 5.81
N HIS A 9 -0.58 -51.00 4.76
CA HIS A 9 -0.67 -51.62 3.43
C HIS A 9 -0.93 -50.56 2.36
N GLU A 10 0.07 -50.39 1.50
CA GLU A 10 -0.04 -49.75 0.18
C GLU A 10 -1.07 -50.49 -0.69
N LYS A 11 -1.92 -49.79 -1.44
CA LYS A 11 -2.33 -50.18 -2.81
C LYS A 11 -2.71 -48.97 -3.69
N PHE A 12 -1.87 -48.81 -4.70
CA PHE A 12 -1.99 -48.24 -6.03
C PHE A 12 -3.39 -47.95 -6.64
N CYS A 13 -3.47 -46.78 -7.29
CA CYS A 13 -4.11 -46.43 -8.58
C CYS A 13 -5.65 -46.47 -8.76
N GLY A 14 -6.21 -45.28 -9.04
CA GLY A 14 -7.03 -45.08 -10.23
C GLY A 14 -8.51 -44.74 -10.02
N ARG A 15 -8.84 -43.45 -9.92
CA ARG A 15 -9.99 -42.88 -10.65
C ARG A 15 -9.89 -41.37 -10.81
N LYS A 16 -10.01 -40.96 -12.08
CA LYS A 16 -10.11 -39.59 -12.57
C LYS A 16 -11.44 -38.94 -12.16
N GLN A 17 -11.41 -37.60 -12.24
CA GLN A 17 -12.52 -36.63 -12.34
C GLN A 17 -13.26 -36.28 -11.04
N ARG A 18 -13.59 -35.02 -10.77
CA ARG A 18 -13.25 -33.67 -11.27
C ARG A 18 -14.11 -32.71 -10.39
N SER A 19 -13.78 -31.42 -10.46
CA SER A 19 -14.69 -30.28 -10.21
C SER A 19 -14.79 -29.78 -8.77
N GLY A 20 -14.26 -28.58 -8.57
CA GLY A 20 -14.40 -27.77 -7.37
C GLY A 20 -13.35 -26.66 -7.38
N ASP A 21 -13.40 -25.83 -8.42
CA ASP A 21 -12.41 -24.80 -8.73
C ASP A 21 -12.21 -23.83 -7.56
N LEU A 22 -11.03 -23.91 -6.93
CA LEU A 22 -10.53 -22.91 -6.00
C LEU A 22 -9.41 -22.14 -6.71
N CYS A 23 -9.70 -20.86 -6.98
CA CYS A 23 -8.80 -19.79 -7.39
C CYS A 23 -8.07 -19.92 -8.74
N SER A 24 -8.75 -19.48 -9.79
CA SER A 24 -8.13 -19.06 -11.07
C SER A 24 -7.66 -17.61 -10.97
N GLY A 25 -6.58 -17.35 -10.24
CA GLY A 25 -5.86 -16.05 -10.26
C GLY A 25 -4.51 -16.16 -10.95
N PRO A 26 -4.01 -15.11 -11.64
CA PRO A 26 -2.74 -15.17 -12.35
C PRO A 26 -1.56 -15.38 -11.39
N ARG A 27 -0.67 -16.31 -11.74
CA ARG A 27 0.56 -16.60 -11.00
C ARG A 27 1.58 -15.49 -11.28
N HIS A 28 1.91 -14.69 -10.27
CA HIS A 28 3.04 -13.76 -10.31
C HIS A 28 4.13 -14.21 -9.34
N ASP A 29 5.33 -14.43 -9.90
CA ASP A 29 6.54 -14.84 -9.20
C ASP A 29 7.00 -13.76 -8.22
N THR A 30 7.09 -14.13 -6.93
CA THR A 30 7.45 -13.21 -5.84
C THR A 30 8.92 -13.36 -5.44
N ALA A 31 9.75 -12.40 -5.86
CA ALA A 31 11.06 -12.16 -5.25
C ALA A 31 11.10 -10.72 -4.70
N GLY A 32 11.12 -10.57 -3.37
CA GLY A 32 11.74 -9.38 -2.75
C GLY A 32 10.98 -8.63 -1.65
N TYR A 33 9.65 -8.72 -1.51
CA TYR A 33 8.94 -8.11 -0.37
C TYR A 33 7.76 -9.01 0.07
N GLY A 34 7.67 -9.24 1.38
CA GLY A 34 6.75 -10.21 1.96
C GLY A 34 5.26 -9.91 1.73
N ARG A 35 4.53 -10.99 1.45
CA ARG A 35 3.08 -11.24 1.51
C ARG A 35 2.24 -10.44 2.55
N HIS A 36 2.09 -9.13 2.37
CA HIS A 36 0.97 -8.33 2.90
C HIS A 36 0.72 -7.26 1.84
N THR A 37 -0.35 -7.23 1.04
CA THR A 37 -1.73 -7.69 1.24
C THR A 37 -2.37 -7.93 -0.14
N CYS A 38 -2.66 -9.19 -0.50
CA CYS A 38 -3.38 -9.50 -1.75
C CYS A 38 -4.71 -8.74 -1.85
N ALA A 39 -5.34 -8.44 -0.71
CA ALA A 39 -6.57 -7.66 -0.63
C ALA A 39 -6.40 -6.23 -1.15
N VAL A 40 -5.41 -5.46 -0.66
CA VAL A 40 -5.21 -4.07 -1.08
C VAL A 40 -4.82 -3.99 -2.55
N SER A 41 -3.90 -4.86 -2.99
CA SER A 41 -3.50 -4.95 -4.40
C SER A 41 -4.68 -5.30 -5.31
N TYR A 42 -5.48 -6.30 -4.92
CA TYR A 42 -6.70 -6.68 -5.63
C TYR A 42 -7.73 -5.54 -5.65
N THR A 43 -7.94 -4.83 -4.54
CA THR A 43 -8.87 -3.68 -4.53
C THR A 43 -8.38 -2.53 -5.39
N ILE A 44 -7.08 -2.24 -5.42
CA ILE A 44 -6.52 -1.22 -6.31
C ILE A 44 -6.75 -1.62 -7.77
N GLU A 45 -6.48 -2.87 -8.13
CA GLU A 45 -6.71 -3.40 -9.47
C GLU A 45 -8.20 -3.36 -9.86
N LEU A 46 -9.09 -3.75 -8.95
CA LEU A 46 -10.53 -3.70 -9.14
C LEU A 46 -11.01 -2.25 -9.34
N ILE A 47 -10.53 -1.31 -8.51
CA ILE A 47 -10.84 0.12 -8.65
C ILE A 47 -10.37 0.64 -10.00
N ARG A 48 -9.13 0.34 -10.41
CA ARG A 48 -8.59 0.77 -11.70
C ARG A 48 -9.41 0.26 -12.89
N ASN A 49 -9.93 -0.96 -12.79
CA ASN A 49 -10.69 -1.60 -13.87
C ASN A 49 -12.16 -1.18 -13.93
N HIS A 50 -12.75 -0.73 -12.81
CA HIS A 50 -14.19 -0.48 -12.70
C HIS A 50 -14.58 0.95 -12.31
N ALA A 51 -13.66 1.76 -11.79
CA ALA A 51 -13.94 3.14 -11.47
C ALA A 51 -13.69 4.03 -12.69
N HIS A 52 -14.73 4.76 -13.13
CA HIS A 52 -14.61 5.83 -14.12
C HIS A 52 -14.25 7.18 -13.48
N VAL A 53 -13.97 7.21 -12.17
CA VAL A 53 -13.68 8.42 -11.38
C VAL A 53 -12.28 8.34 -10.81
N THR A 54 -11.51 9.43 -10.94
CA THR A 54 -10.19 9.57 -10.33
C THR A 54 -10.34 9.76 -8.82
N ILE A 55 -9.92 8.76 -8.04
CA ILE A 55 -9.78 8.88 -6.59
C ILE A 55 -8.41 9.49 -6.31
N SER A 56 -8.32 10.82 -6.36
CA SER A 56 -7.12 11.57 -5.98
C SER A 56 -7.52 12.75 -5.10
N HIS A 57 -6.86 12.88 -3.96
CA HIS A 57 -7.08 13.97 -3.04
C HIS A 57 -6.55 15.28 -3.66
N PRO A 58 -7.34 16.38 -3.70
CA PRO A 58 -6.97 17.63 -4.39
C PRO A 58 -5.68 18.28 -3.86
N ALA A 59 -5.33 18.01 -2.60
CA ALA A 59 -4.04 18.41 -2.01
C ALA A 59 -2.83 17.97 -2.84
N LEU A 60 -2.86 16.78 -3.47
CA LEU A 60 -1.73 16.31 -4.28
C LEU A 60 -1.51 17.19 -5.50
N SER A 61 -2.58 17.62 -6.16
CA SER A 61 -2.51 18.55 -7.30
C SER A 61 -2.03 19.95 -6.90
N VAL A 62 -2.36 20.39 -5.68
CA VAL A 62 -1.83 21.65 -5.12
C VAL A 62 -0.33 21.54 -4.90
N LEU A 63 0.14 20.43 -4.32
CA LEU A 63 1.55 20.18 -4.07
C LEU A 63 2.34 20.02 -5.38
N ASP A 64 1.81 19.29 -6.37
CA ASP A 64 2.45 19.17 -7.69
C ASP A 64 2.69 20.55 -8.32
N ARG A 65 1.67 21.41 -8.34
CA ARG A 65 1.80 22.77 -8.87
C ARG A 65 2.81 23.61 -8.09
N TYR A 66 2.86 23.45 -6.77
CA TYR A 66 3.82 24.16 -5.93
C TYR A 66 5.26 23.68 -6.16
N ASP A 67 5.46 22.37 -6.22
CA ASP A 67 6.76 21.73 -6.46
C ASP A 67 7.33 22.11 -7.82
N CYS A 68 6.50 22.11 -8.88
CA CYS A 68 6.92 22.56 -10.21
C CYS A 68 7.35 24.04 -10.24
N ARG A 69 6.67 24.92 -9.48
CA ARG A 69 6.94 26.37 -9.47
C ARG A 69 8.14 26.75 -8.62
N ASN A 70 8.36 26.05 -7.51
CA ASN A 70 9.37 26.43 -6.51
C ASN A 70 10.57 25.47 -6.50
N HIS A 71 10.60 24.48 -7.39
CA HIS A 71 11.60 23.42 -7.43
C HIS A 71 11.77 22.71 -6.08
N THR A 72 10.64 22.39 -5.44
CA THR A 72 10.58 21.67 -4.17
C THR A 72 10.12 20.23 -4.36
N GLU A 73 10.16 19.44 -3.28
CA GLU A 73 9.72 18.04 -3.26
C GLU A 73 8.73 17.78 -2.10
N LEU A 74 7.75 18.67 -1.91
CA LEU A 74 6.75 18.56 -0.84
C LEU A 74 5.82 17.36 -1.05
N LYS A 75 5.38 17.07 -2.29
CA LYS A 75 4.55 15.88 -2.57
C LYS A 75 5.27 14.59 -2.20
N LYS A 76 6.57 14.49 -2.51
CA LYS A 76 7.42 13.34 -2.11
C LYS A 76 7.63 13.29 -0.61
N THR A 77 7.85 14.45 0.03
CA THR A 77 8.00 14.55 1.48
C THR A 77 6.76 14.01 2.20
N LEU A 78 5.55 14.39 1.75
CA LEU A 78 4.29 13.90 2.29
C LEU A 78 4.15 12.38 2.12
N LYS A 79 4.47 11.84 0.94
CA LYS A 79 4.45 10.39 0.69
C LYS A 79 5.33 9.63 1.67
N GLU A 80 6.57 10.09 1.86
CA GLU A 80 7.50 9.44 2.79
C GLU A 80 7.09 9.58 4.25
N TYR A 81 6.44 10.69 4.61
CA TYR A 81 5.87 10.87 5.94
C TYR A 81 4.76 9.86 6.24
N LEU A 82 3.83 9.66 5.30
CA LEU A 82 2.76 8.68 5.41
C LEU A 82 3.30 7.24 5.42
N ASN A 83 4.25 6.91 4.54
CA ASN A 83 4.90 5.59 4.49
C ASN A 83 5.68 5.24 5.76
N CYS A 84 6.14 6.25 6.50
CA CYS A 84 6.81 6.08 7.79
C CYS A 84 5.84 6.15 8.97
N GLU A 85 4.53 6.03 8.73
CA GLU A 85 3.48 6.05 9.77
C GLU A 85 3.55 7.30 10.66
N ARG A 86 3.79 8.47 10.04
CA ARG A 86 3.96 9.76 10.72
C ARG A 86 5.17 9.85 11.66
N ASN A 87 6.13 8.93 11.57
CA ASN A 87 7.34 8.98 12.38
C ASN A 87 8.35 10.00 11.82
N TYR A 88 8.41 11.18 12.43
CA TYR A 88 9.33 12.25 12.02
C TYR A 88 10.80 11.83 11.90
N VAL A 89 11.29 11.00 12.83
CA VAL A 89 12.70 10.58 12.85
C VAL A 89 12.97 9.66 11.66
N LYS A 90 12.09 8.67 11.44
CA LYS A 90 12.20 7.72 10.34
C LYS A 90 12.06 8.42 8.98
N THR A 91 11.12 9.35 8.84
CA THR A 91 10.92 10.13 7.62
C THR A 91 12.12 11.04 7.32
N ALA A 92 12.64 11.75 8.31
CA ALA A 92 13.80 12.63 8.14
C ALA A 92 15.04 11.84 7.70
N ALA A 93 15.27 10.68 8.32
CA ALA A 93 16.33 9.76 7.91
C ALA A 93 16.14 9.25 6.47
N ARG A 94 14.92 8.85 6.09
CA ARG A 94 14.62 8.35 4.74
C ARG A 94 14.74 9.40 3.65
N LEU A 95 14.46 10.66 3.97
CA LEU A 95 14.62 11.81 3.08
C LEU A 95 16.02 12.42 3.11
N TYR A 96 16.93 11.92 3.95
CA TYR A 96 18.27 12.50 4.17
C TYR A 96 18.24 13.99 4.52
N ILE A 97 17.29 14.40 5.36
CA ILE A 97 17.14 15.79 5.83
C ILE A 97 17.13 15.88 7.35
N HIS A 98 17.40 17.07 7.88
CA HIS A 98 17.26 17.33 9.30
C HIS A 98 15.79 17.35 9.74
N ARG A 99 15.50 16.92 10.98
CA ARG A 99 14.14 16.89 11.55
C ARG A 99 13.43 18.25 11.49
N ASN A 100 14.14 19.34 11.77
CA ASN A 100 13.54 20.69 11.73
C ASN A 100 13.10 21.06 10.30
N SER A 101 13.89 20.67 9.30
CA SER A 101 13.53 20.89 7.89
C SER A 101 12.31 20.08 7.49
N LEU A 102 12.19 18.85 7.99
CA LEU A 102 10.98 18.04 7.79
C LEU A 102 9.75 18.71 8.42
N LEU A 103 9.83 19.14 9.68
CA LEU A 103 8.71 19.81 10.37
C LEU A 103 8.27 21.08 9.63
N TYR A 104 9.21 21.88 9.14
CA TYR A 104 8.91 23.03 8.31
C TYR A 104 8.16 22.63 7.02
N ARG A 105 8.62 21.58 6.33
CA ARG A 105 7.97 21.09 5.11
C ARG A 105 6.55 20.59 5.38
N LEU A 106 6.34 19.84 6.47
CA LEU A 106 5.02 19.32 6.84
C LEU A 106 4.05 20.46 7.19
N LYS A 107 4.49 21.42 8.00
CA LYS A 107 3.69 22.62 8.27
C LYS A 107 3.34 23.37 6.98
N ARG A 108 4.31 23.51 6.07
CA ARG A 108 4.09 24.15 4.78
C ARG A 108 3.08 23.40 3.92
N ILE A 109 3.07 22.07 3.96
CA ILE A 109 2.07 21.24 3.27
C ILE A 109 0.67 21.54 3.82
N GLU A 110 0.50 21.57 5.14
CA GLU A 110 -0.79 21.89 5.77
C GLU A 110 -1.26 23.30 5.42
N GLU A 111 -0.37 24.30 5.46
CA GLU A 111 -0.67 25.67 5.06
C GLU A 111 -1.11 25.80 3.59
N LEU A 112 -0.44 25.08 2.67
CA LEU A 112 -0.73 25.17 1.24
C LEU A 112 -2.02 24.45 0.85
N THR A 113 -2.33 23.36 1.53
CA THR A 113 -3.41 22.45 1.14
C THR A 113 -4.65 22.60 2.01
N GLY A 114 -4.53 23.22 3.19
CA GLY A 114 -5.61 23.38 4.17
C GLY A 114 -6.01 22.06 4.86
N ILE A 115 -5.23 21.00 4.69
CA ILE A 115 -5.53 19.69 5.27
C ILE A 115 -4.99 19.58 6.69
N ASP A 116 -5.63 18.72 7.47
CA ASP A 116 -5.15 18.30 8.78
C ASP A 116 -4.53 16.90 8.66
N LEU A 117 -3.21 16.79 8.85
CA LEU A 117 -2.51 15.51 8.79
C LEU A 117 -2.77 14.63 10.02
N ASP A 118 -3.41 15.14 11.06
CA ASP A 118 -3.88 14.37 12.21
C ASP A 118 -5.27 13.75 12.03
N ASN A 119 -6.02 14.13 10.98
CA ASN A 119 -7.25 13.48 10.58
C ASN A 119 -7.00 12.13 9.84
N GLU A 120 -7.56 11.04 10.35
CA GLU A 120 -7.40 9.70 9.79
C GLU A 120 -8.02 9.50 8.41
N GLU A 121 -9.16 10.11 8.12
CA GLU A 121 -9.85 9.99 6.85
C GLU A 121 -9.05 10.69 5.74
N ILE A 122 -8.53 11.88 6.04
CA ILE A 122 -7.63 12.61 5.14
C ILE A 122 -6.39 11.77 4.82
N ARG A 123 -5.73 11.21 5.85
CA ARG A 123 -4.55 10.36 5.63
C ARG A 123 -4.86 9.14 4.78
N LEU A 124 -5.98 8.46 5.04
CA LEU A 124 -6.40 7.30 4.26
C LEU A 124 -6.63 7.67 2.80
N HIS A 125 -7.33 8.78 2.53
CA HIS A 125 -7.57 9.26 1.18
C HIS A 125 -6.25 9.63 0.48
N LEU A 126 -5.32 10.30 1.16
CA LEU A 126 -3.99 10.59 0.63
C LEU A 126 -3.21 9.32 0.29
N MET A 127 -3.18 8.34 1.20
CA MET A 127 -2.50 7.05 0.97
C MET A 127 -3.10 6.32 -0.23
N LEU A 128 -4.42 6.25 -0.33
CA LEU A 128 -5.10 5.64 -1.47
C LEU A 128 -4.77 6.37 -2.77
N SER A 129 -4.72 7.71 -2.74
CA SER A 129 -4.35 8.51 -3.91
C SER A 129 -2.93 8.17 -4.38
N TYR A 130 -1.96 8.10 -3.46
CA TYR A 130 -0.58 7.70 -3.81
C TYR A 130 -0.50 6.27 -4.37
N LEU A 131 -1.26 5.33 -3.80
CA LEU A 131 -1.29 3.94 -4.26
C LEU A 131 -1.94 3.80 -5.64
N LEU A 132 -2.89 4.67 -6.00
CA LEU A 132 -3.55 4.66 -7.30
C LEU A 132 -2.72 5.35 -8.39
N GLU A 133 -1.86 6.32 -8.04
CA GLU A 133 -0.91 6.98 -8.95
C GLU A 133 0.32 6.13 -9.31
N GLU A 134 0.62 5.04 -8.58
CA GLU A 134 1.75 4.10 -8.81
C GLU A 134 1.48 3.00 -9.85
#